data_AF-A0AAJ6F8M0-F1
#
_entry.id   AF-A0AAJ6F8M0-F1
#
_cell.length_a   1.000
_cell.length_b   1.000
_cell.length_c   1.000
_cell.angle_alpha   90.00
_cell.angle_beta   90.00
_cell.angle_gamma   90.00
#
_symmetry.space_group_name_H-M   'P 1'
#
loop_
_entity.id
_entity.type
_entity.pdbx_description
1 polymer ?
#
loop_
_entity_poly.entity_id
_entity_poly.type
_entity_poly.pdbx_seq_one_letter_code
_entity_poly.pdbx_strand_id
1 'polypeptide(L)'
;MITAAPAFPGGNRVFIRSLLLALFTVAGIGGASAQSSPAPTAGPQAPPVSVSGWSYHRGGSDVHIFHCEQPSCGAGSKVTYRLYAANNPMTLQQFRASQDQIIKALEQRKPGQRITLLGVDGAKGTAVPRMYRARRLTVTPDGTSEYQVNGLLFGTRASASLISSAHDEKASNDNYAKFAAAVMLALAPKTR
;
A
#
# COMPACT_ATOMS: atom_id res chain seq x y z
N MET A 1 54.84 13.30 2.91
CA MET A 1 54.38 12.19 3.77
C MET A 1 53.50 11.30 2.92
N ILE A 2 53.92 10.05 2.78
CA ILE A 2 53.37 8.96 1.94
C ILE A 2 52.17 8.39 2.70
N THR A 3 51.00 8.06 2.12
CA THR A 3 50.59 6.72 1.61
C THR A 3 49.07 6.84 1.34
N ALA A 4 48.55 6.78 0.11
CA ALA A 4 48.12 5.61 -0.68
C ALA A 4 47.13 4.63 0.01
N ALA A 5 45.93 4.48 -0.57
CA ALA A 5 45.08 3.26 -0.47
C ALA A 5 45.75 2.10 -1.26
N PRO A 6 45.29 0.82 -1.28
CA PRO A 6 44.02 0.23 -0.82
C PRO A 6 44.19 -1.17 -0.15
N ALA A 7 43.08 -1.93 -0.02
CA ALA A 7 42.96 -3.40 -0.17
C ALA A 7 42.28 -4.16 1.00
N PHE A 8 41.30 -4.99 0.61
CA PHE A 8 40.76 -6.12 1.37
C PHE A 8 41.83 -7.18 1.64
N PRO A 9 41.72 -7.92 2.74
CA PRO A 9 41.98 -9.36 2.77
C PRO A 9 40.66 -10.11 3.09
N GLY A 10 40.29 -11.16 2.36
CA GLY A 10 40.84 -12.51 2.54
C GLY A 10 40.03 -13.20 3.66
N GLY A 11 39.21 -14.22 3.44
CA GLY A 11 39.57 -15.50 2.82
C GLY A 11 39.98 -16.50 3.91
N ASN A 12 39.36 -17.69 3.90
CA ASN A 12 39.58 -18.92 4.68
C ASN A 12 38.66 -19.14 5.89
N ARG A 13 37.69 -20.06 5.83
CA ARG A 13 37.84 -21.54 5.83
C ARG A 13 38.72 -22.01 6.99
N VAL A 14 38.09 -22.20 8.15
CA VAL A 14 38.58 -23.12 9.17
C VAL A 14 37.71 -24.37 9.12
N PHE A 15 38.27 -25.39 8.49
CA PHE A 15 37.90 -26.78 8.68
C PHE A 15 38.10 -27.13 10.16
N ILE A 16 37.05 -27.54 10.86
CA ILE A 16 37.22 -28.43 12.02
C ILE A 16 36.60 -29.77 11.65
N ARG A 17 37.50 -30.63 11.16
CA ARG A 17 37.33 -32.08 11.15
C ARG A 17 37.27 -32.53 12.61
N SER A 18 36.11 -32.96 13.05
CA SER A 18 36.01 -33.94 14.13
C SER A 18 35.24 -35.14 13.60
N LEU A 19 36.03 -36.06 13.05
CA LEU A 19 35.65 -37.40 12.68
C LEU A 19 35.60 -38.23 13.97
N LEU A 20 34.42 -38.76 14.32
CA LEU A 20 34.32 -39.90 15.22
C LEU A 20 33.24 -40.84 14.65
N LEU A 21 33.75 -41.83 13.92
CA LEU A 21 33.02 -43.04 13.53
C LEU A 21 32.90 -43.97 14.74
N ALA A 22 31.72 -44.55 14.94
CA ALA A 22 31.48 -46.00 15.04
C ALA A 22 29.97 -46.22 15.33
N LEU A 23 29.16 -46.70 14.37
CA LEU A 23 28.92 -48.11 13.97
C LEU A 23 28.10 -48.92 15.00
N PHE A 24 26.79 -49.11 14.76
CA PHE A 24 26.19 -50.38 14.26
C PHE A 24 24.63 -50.40 14.36
N THR A 25 24.00 -50.55 13.18
CA THR A 25 22.80 -51.34 12.82
C THR A 25 21.55 -51.41 13.71
N VAL A 26 20.39 -51.02 13.17
CA VAL A 26 19.13 -51.81 13.18
C VAL A 26 18.35 -51.57 11.87
N ALA A 27 17.75 -52.65 11.37
CA ALA A 27 17.05 -52.83 10.10
C ALA A 27 15.62 -52.25 10.04
N GLY A 28 15.10 -52.11 8.80
CA GLY A 28 13.70 -51.72 8.46
C GLY A 28 13.51 -50.21 8.56
N ILE A 29 12.78 -49.49 7.70
CA ILE A 29 11.48 -49.73 7.08
C ILE A 29 11.31 -48.70 5.95
N GLY A 30 10.74 -49.08 4.80
CA GLY A 30 9.99 -48.22 3.86
C GLY A 30 10.63 -46.90 3.38
N GLY A 31 11.09 -46.88 2.13
CA GLY A 31 11.34 -45.64 1.43
C GLY A 31 10.06 -44.81 1.27
N ALA A 32 9.93 -43.75 2.07
CA ALA A 32 8.99 -42.67 1.80
C ALA A 32 9.79 -41.54 1.16
N SER A 33 9.75 -41.46 -0.17
CA SER A 33 10.10 -40.23 -0.87
C SER A 33 9.14 -39.14 -0.38
N ALA A 34 9.61 -38.23 0.46
CA ALA A 34 8.87 -37.04 0.82
C ALA A 34 8.73 -36.17 -0.44
N GLN A 35 7.68 -36.43 -1.22
CA GLN A 35 7.22 -35.53 -2.25
C GLN A 35 6.71 -34.27 -1.56
N SER A 36 7.53 -33.23 -1.59
CA SER A 36 7.13 -31.87 -1.27
C SER A 36 5.90 -31.55 -2.12
N SER A 37 4.71 -31.52 -1.50
CA SER A 37 3.54 -31.00 -2.18
C SER A 37 3.85 -29.54 -2.56
N PRO A 38 3.60 -29.11 -3.80
CA PRO A 38 3.79 -27.71 -4.16
C PRO A 38 2.98 -26.85 -3.21
N ALA A 39 3.61 -25.80 -2.67
CA ALA A 39 2.93 -24.83 -1.83
C ALA A 39 1.67 -24.35 -2.56
N PRO A 40 0.52 -24.24 -1.88
CA PRO A 40 -0.70 -23.80 -2.53
C PRO A 40 -0.44 -22.43 -3.15
N THR A 41 -0.57 -22.34 -4.47
CA THR A 41 -0.55 -21.08 -5.19
C THR A 41 -1.65 -20.23 -4.58
N ALA A 42 -1.28 -19.13 -3.92
CA ALA A 42 -2.25 -18.21 -3.34
C ALA A 42 -3.22 -17.80 -4.45
N GLY A 43 -4.45 -18.30 -4.39
CA GLY A 43 -5.49 -17.94 -5.34
C GLY A 43 -5.71 -16.43 -5.35
N PRO A 44 -6.34 -15.87 -6.39
CA PRO A 44 -6.65 -14.45 -6.43
C PRO A 44 -7.43 -14.06 -5.17
N GLN A 45 -6.76 -13.34 -4.26
CA GLN A 45 -7.36 -12.89 -3.01
C GLN A 45 -8.39 -11.81 -3.34
N ALA A 46 -9.66 -12.13 -3.11
CA ALA A 46 -10.77 -11.19 -3.28
C ALA A 46 -10.52 -9.92 -2.43
N PRO A 47 -10.92 -8.74 -2.93
CA PRO A 47 -10.76 -7.52 -2.17
C PRO A 47 -11.67 -7.56 -0.93
N PRO A 48 -11.23 -6.97 0.20
CA PRO A 48 -12.09 -6.76 1.36
C PRO A 48 -13.38 -5.97 1.08
N VAL A 49 -13.41 -5.20 -0.02
CA VAL A 49 -14.57 -4.41 -0.46
C VAL A 49 -14.82 -4.61 -1.95
N SER A 50 -16.09 -4.67 -2.34
CA SER A 50 -16.52 -4.67 -3.75
C SER A 50 -17.48 -3.52 -3.99
N VAL A 51 -17.25 -2.74 -5.05
CA VAL A 51 -18.12 -1.64 -5.48
C VAL A 51 -18.58 -1.92 -6.91
N SER A 52 -19.90 -1.94 -7.14
CA SER A 52 -20.45 -2.20 -8.47
C SER A 52 -19.94 -1.21 -9.51
N GLY A 53 -19.59 -1.71 -10.71
CA GLY A 53 -19.07 -0.89 -11.81
C GLY A 53 -17.55 -0.64 -11.76
N TRP A 54 -16.81 -1.40 -10.96
CA TRP A 54 -15.35 -1.29 -10.83
C TRP A 54 -14.68 -2.65 -11.00
N SER A 55 -13.65 -2.73 -11.86
CA SER A 55 -12.73 -3.88 -11.89
C SER A 55 -11.74 -3.76 -10.75
N TYR A 56 -11.40 -4.90 -10.16
CA TYR A 56 -10.40 -4.99 -9.11
C TYR A 56 -9.11 -5.64 -9.63
N HIS A 57 -7.98 -5.04 -9.24
CA HIS A 57 -6.65 -5.61 -9.37
C HIS A 57 -5.86 -5.45 -8.08
N ARG A 58 -5.03 -6.44 -7.75
CA ARG A 58 -4.12 -6.37 -6.61
C ARG A 58 -2.77 -5.79 -7.07
N GLY A 59 -2.35 -4.68 -6.48
CA GLY A 59 -1.03 -4.07 -6.69
C GLY A 59 -0.06 -4.48 -5.59
N GLY A 60 1.00 -5.24 -5.93
CA GLY A 60 1.92 -5.76 -4.91
C GLY A 60 1.20 -6.55 -3.80
N SER A 61 1.80 -6.65 -2.61
CA SER A 61 1.22 -7.44 -1.51
C SER A 61 0.00 -6.78 -0.87
N ASP A 62 -0.04 -5.45 -0.74
CA ASP A 62 -1.00 -4.77 0.14
C ASP A 62 -1.80 -3.62 -0.52
N VAL A 63 -1.65 -3.40 -1.83
CA VAL A 63 -2.40 -2.34 -2.53
C VAL A 63 -3.58 -2.96 -3.25
N HIS A 64 -4.76 -2.38 -3.03
CA HIS A 64 -5.98 -2.71 -3.73
C HIS A 64 -6.25 -1.61 -4.75
N ILE A 65 -6.43 -1.97 -6.02
CA ILE A 65 -6.59 -1.04 -7.13
C ILE A 65 -7.94 -1.33 -7.79
N PHE A 66 -8.69 -0.28 -8.05
CA PHE A 66 -9.99 -0.33 -8.69
C PHE A 66 -10.01 0.61 -9.89
N HIS A 67 -10.44 0.10 -11.04
CA HIS A 67 -10.62 0.88 -12.26
C HIS A 67 -12.11 0.99 -12.58
N CYS A 68 -12.54 2.20 -12.91
CA CYS A 68 -13.92 2.48 -13.26
C CYS A 68 -14.26 1.83 -14.62
N GLU A 69 -15.33 1.03 -14.67
CA GLU A 69 -15.81 0.35 -15.88
C GLU A 69 -17.09 0.97 -16.45
N GLN A 70 -17.66 1.95 -15.75
CA GLN A 70 -18.94 2.55 -16.11
C GLN A 70 -18.81 4.06 -16.31
N PRO A 71 -19.60 4.68 -17.21
CA PRO A 71 -19.61 6.13 -17.36
C PRO A 71 -19.94 6.87 -16.05
N SER A 72 -20.71 6.24 -15.15
CA SER A 72 -21.19 6.81 -13.89
C SER A 72 -20.10 7.14 -12.86
N CYS A 73 -18.92 6.53 -12.96
CA CYS A 73 -17.76 6.85 -12.12
C CYS A 73 -16.72 7.75 -12.83
N GLY A 74 -16.99 8.22 -14.04
CA GLY A 74 -16.06 9.03 -14.84
C GLY A 74 -15.00 8.17 -15.51
N ALA A 75 -14.89 8.28 -16.84
CA ALA A 75 -13.94 7.50 -17.63
C ALA A 75 -12.50 7.71 -17.14
N GLY A 76 -11.73 6.63 -17.02
CA GLY A 76 -10.35 6.67 -16.55
C GLY A 76 -10.18 6.84 -15.05
N SER A 77 -11.27 6.94 -14.27
CA SER A 77 -11.19 7.04 -12.81
C SER A 77 -10.55 5.79 -12.20
N LYS A 78 -9.75 6.02 -11.16
CA LYS A 78 -9.04 4.97 -10.44
C LYS A 78 -9.15 5.22 -8.94
N VAL A 79 -9.40 4.16 -8.18
CA VAL A 79 -9.32 4.20 -6.72
C VAL A 79 -8.28 3.21 -6.24
N THR A 80 -7.39 3.63 -5.36
CA THR A 80 -6.43 2.74 -4.71
C THR A 80 -6.51 2.86 -3.21
N TYR A 81 -6.36 1.75 -2.49
CA TYR A 81 -6.17 1.82 -1.05
C TYR A 81 -5.16 0.80 -0.56
N ARG A 82 -4.53 1.12 0.58
CA ARG A 82 -3.62 0.23 1.30
C ARG A 82 -4.03 0.16 2.75
N LEU A 83 -4.03 -1.05 3.31
CA LEU A 83 -4.34 -1.30 4.71
C LEU A 83 -3.08 -1.21 5.59
N TYR A 84 -3.25 -0.73 6.80
CA TYR A 84 -2.23 -0.63 7.84
C TYR A 84 -2.81 -1.04 9.20
N ALA A 85 -1.95 -1.25 10.19
CA ALA A 85 -2.38 -1.48 11.57
C ALA A 85 -3.20 -0.30 12.14
N ALA A 86 -3.99 -0.58 13.18
CA ALA A 86 -4.92 0.41 13.78
C ALA A 86 -4.23 1.54 14.57
N ASN A 87 -2.99 1.32 15.00
CA ASN A 87 -2.28 2.16 15.96
C ASN A 87 -1.65 3.43 15.34
N ASN A 88 -2.39 4.14 14.47
CA ASN A 88 -1.90 5.36 13.84
C ASN A 88 -2.38 6.60 14.62
N PRO A 89 -1.52 7.26 15.42
CA PRO A 89 -1.89 8.43 16.22
C PRO A 89 -1.89 9.74 15.40
N MET A 90 -1.73 9.69 14.08
CA MET A 90 -1.57 10.88 13.25
C MET A 90 -2.69 11.90 13.49
N THR A 91 -2.30 13.16 13.70
CA THR A 91 -3.19 14.32 13.85
C THR A 91 -3.48 14.99 12.51
N LEU A 92 -4.51 15.83 12.45
CA LEU A 92 -4.85 16.58 11.23
C LEU A 92 -3.72 17.53 10.80
N GLN A 93 -2.98 18.11 11.75
CA GLN A 93 -1.84 18.99 11.45
C GLN A 93 -0.68 18.20 10.86
N GLN A 94 -0.36 17.03 11.41
CA GLN A 94 0.65 16.13 10.85
C GLN A 94 0.24 15.64 9.45
N PHE A 95 -1.05 15.35 9.26
CA PHE A 95 -1.57 15.01 7.95
C PHE A 95 -1.34 16.16 6.95
N ARG A 96 -1.71 17.40 7.28
CA ARG A 96 -1.43 18.59 6.43
C ARG A 96 0.04 18.69 6.05
N ALA A 97 0.93 18.66 7.04
CA ALA A 97 2.37 18.73 6.80
C ALA A 97 2.88 17.59 5.91
N SER A 98 2.36 16.36 6.09
CA SER A 98 2.70 15.24 5.21
C SER A 98 2.25 15.46 3.78
N GLN A 99 1.12 16.16 3.55
CA GLN A 99 0.64 16.44 2.21
C GLN A 99 1.61 17.35 1.46
N ASP A 100 2.09 18.41 2.12
CA ASP A 100 3.05 19.36 1.54
C ASP A 100 4.38 18.66 1.20
N GLN A 101 4.87 17.80 2.09
CA GLN A 101 6.08 17.01 1.85
C GLN A 101 5.92 16.04 0.66
N ILE A 102 4.78 15.36 0.57
CA ILE A 102 4.47 14.47 -0.56
C ILE A 102 4.40 15.26 -1.87
N ILE A 103 3.72 16.42 -1.88
CA ILE A 103 3.63 17.28 -3.06
C ILE A 103 5.02 17.66 -3.56
N LYS A 104 5.86 18.19 -2.66
CA LYS A 104 7.25 18.56 -2.99
C LYS A 104 8.02 17.38 -3.57
N ALA A 105 7.92 16.20 -2.96
CA ALA A 105 8.61 15.01 -3.44
C ALA A 105 8.08 14.53 -4.82
N LEU A 106 6.78 14.64 -5.07
CA LEU A 106 6.18 14.25 -6.35
C LEU A 106 6.58 15.21 -7.48
N GLU A 107 6.58 16.52 -7.22
CA GLU A 107 7.05 17.52 -8.20
C GLU A 107 8.54 17.35 -8.53
N GLN A 108 9.37 17.02 -7.53
CA GLN A 108 10.79 16.72 -7.76
C GLN A 108 11.01 15.48 -8.63
N ARG A 109 10.13 14.47 -8.55
CA ARG A 109 10.23 13.23 -9.33
C ARG A 109 9.82 13.40 -10.79
N LYS A 110 8.96 14.36 -11.10
CA LYS A 110 8.50 14.66 -12.45
C LYS A 110 8.62 16.16 -12.74
N PRO A 111 9.81 16.63 -13.16
CA PRO A 111 10.02 18.03 -13.49
C PRO A 111 8.97 18.57 -14.48
N GLY A 112 8.48 19.78 -14.21
CA GLY A 112 7.41 20.42 -15.00
C GLY A 112 5.98 20.00 -14.58
N GLN A 113 5.81 18.99 -13.73
CA GLN A 113 4.52 18.72 -13.08
C GLN A 113 4.27 19.76 -12.00
N ARG A 114 3.01 20.20 -11.87
CA ARG A 114 2.56 21.09 -10.81
C ARG A 114 1.41 20.45 -10.05
N ILE A 115 1.47 20.45 -8.72
CA ILE A 115 0.41 19.92 -7.86
C ILE A 115 -0.12 21.04 -6.97
N THR A 116 -1.39 21.38 -7.15
CA THR A 116 -2.10 22.38 -6.35
C THR A 116 -2.92 21.70 -5.27
N LEU A 117 -2.72 22.07 -4.00
CA LEU A 117 -3.55 21.61 -2.89
C LEU A 117 -4.85 22.44 -2.86
N LEU A 118 -5.98 21.80 -3.15
CA LEU A 118 -7.31 22.44 -3.21
C LEU A 118 -7.97 22.56 -1.83
N GLY A 119 -7.56 21.70 -0.90
CA GLY A 119 -8.04 21.76 0.48
C GLY A 119 -7.65 20.55 1.29
N VAL A 120 -7.63 20.71 2.61
CA VAL A 120 -7.43 19.62 3.57
C VAL A 120 -8.46 19.75 4.67
N ASP A 121 -9.16 18.66 4.94
CA ASP A 121 -10.23 18.55 5.92
C ASP A 121 -10.14 17.23 6.70
N GLY A 122 -10.86 17.14 7.81
CA GLY A 122 -10.85 15.96 8.67
C GLY A 122 -11.24 16.25 10.10
N ALA A 123 -11.39 15.17 10.88
CA ALA A 123 -11.78 15.28 12.30
C ALA A 123 -10.71 16.00 13.15
N LYS A 124 -11.13 16.83 14.11
CA LYS A 124 -10.21 17.55 15.00
C LYS A 124 -9.63 16.67 16.12
N GLY A 125 -10.24 15.52 16.41
CA GLY A 125 -9.82 14.59 17.46
C GLY A 125 -9.12 13.33 16.92
N THR A 126 -8.70 12.47 17.86
CA THR A 126 -8.01 11.20 17.58
C THR A 126 -8.89 9.97 17.73
N ALA A 127 -10.12 10.12 18.25
CA ALA A 127 -11.09 9.04 18.41
C ALA A 127 -11.45 8.41 17.06
N VAL A 128 -11.58 7.07 17.04
CA VAL A 128 -12.01 6.30 15.86
C VAL A 128 -13.51 5.95 15.99
N PRO A 129 -14.27 5.87 14.90
CA PRO A 129 -13.87 6.08 13.50
C PRO A 129 -13.61 7.55 13.16
N ARG A 130 -12.55 7.81 12.37
CA ARG A 130 -12.27 9.16 11.84
C ARG A 130 -11.56 9.09 10.49
N MET A 131 -11.50 10.22 9.80
CA MET A 131 -10.81 10.35 8.52
C MET A 131 -10.19 11.73 8.34
N TYR A 132 -9.10 11.75 7.57
CA TYR A 132 -8.50 12.95 7.00
C TYR A 132 -8.54 12.87 5.48
N ARG A 133 -8.69 14.02 4.82
CA ARG A 133 -8.83 14.12 3.38
C ARG A 133 -8.10 15.34 2.85
N ALA A 134 -7.38 15.18 1.75
CA ALA A 134 -6.72 16.23 1.00
C ALA A 134 -7.12 16.15 -0.47
N ARG A 135 -7.64 17.25 -1.01
CA ARG A 135 -7.98 17.38 -2.43
C ARG A 135 -6.84 18.08 -3.16
N ARG A 136 -6.45 17.57 -4.32
CA ARG A 136 -5.36 18.10 -5.13
C ARG A 136 -5.71 18.10 -6.61
N LEU A 137 -5.16 19.04 -7.34
CA LEU A 137 -5.12 19.06 -8.80
C LEU A 137 -3.67 18.89 -9.24
N THR A 138 -3.40 17.85 -10.03
CA THR A 138 -2.10 17.66 -10.68
C THR A 138 -2.23 18.07 -12.14
N VAL A 139 -1.33 18.93 -12.60
CA VAL A 139 -1.18 19.27 -14.03
C VAL A 139 0.20 18.79 -14.47
N THR A 140 0.23 17.90 -15.46
CA THR A 140 1.47 17.37 -16.02
C THR A 140 2.07 18.33 -17.06
N PRO A 141 3.35 18.16 -17.46
CA PRO A 141 3.99 19.05 -18.43
C PRO A 141 3.28 19.14 -19.79
N ASP A 142 2.53 18.10 -20.16
CA ASP A 142 1.72 18.03 -21.39
C ASP A 142 0.34 18.71 -21.25
N GLY A 143 0.05 19.33 -20.10
CA GLY A 143 -1.22 19.99 -19.82
C GLY A 143 -2.33 19.07 -19.30
N THR A 144 -2.10 17.75 -19.19
CA THR A 144 -3.11 16.82 -18.66
C THR A 144 -3.39 17.12 -17.19
N SER A 145 -4.68 17.23 -16.85
CA SER A 145 -5.14 17.48 -15.50
C SER A 145 -5.71 16.21 -14.86
N GLU A 146 -5.34 15.97 -13.61
CA GLU A 146 -5.87 14.88 -12.77
C GLU A 146 -6.24 15.44 -11.39
N TYR A 147 -7.52 15.32 -11.04
CA TYR A 147 -8.02 15.58 -9.70
C TYR A 147 -7.81 14.34 -8.83
N GLN A 148 -7.29 14.56 -7.63
CA GLN A 148 -7.06 13.50 -6.67
C GLN A 148 -7.63 13.85 -5.30
N VAL A 149 -8.26 12.88 -4.66
CA VAL A 149 -8.63 12.90 -3.25
C VAL A 149 -7.78 11.88 -2.51
N ASN A 150 -6.90 12.37 -1.64
CA ASN A 150 -5.99 11.57 -0.82
C ASN A 150 -6.54 11.49 0.60
N GLY A 151 -6.73 10.29 1.10
CA GLY A 151 -7.41 10.00 2.35
C GLY A 151 -6.57 9.17 3.30
N LEU A 152 -6.76 9.40 4.59
CA LEU A 152 -6.33 8.51 5.66
C LEU A 152 -7.53 8.20 6.55
N LEU A 153 -7.92 6.93 6.56
CA LEU A 153 -9.08 6.37 7.23
C LEU A 153 -8.63 5.61 8.48
N PHE A 154 -9.29 5.85 9.61
CA PHE A 154 -8.93 5.25 10.89
C PHE A 154 -10.14 4.52 11.47
N GLY A 155 -10.04 3.20 11.57
CA GLY A 155 -10.99 2.35 12.27
C GLY A 155 -10.39 1.73 13.52
N THR A 156 -11.17 0.86 14.15
CA THR A 156 -10.78 0.17 15.39
C THR A 156 -9.85 -1.02 15.13
N ARG A 157 -9.96 -1.66 13.96
CA ARG A 157 -9.17 -2.86 13.60
C ARG A 157 -7.92 -2.55 12.79
N ALA A 158 -7.99 -1.51 11.97
CA ALA A 158 -6.98 -1.15 11.00
C ALA A 158 -7.16 0.32 10.59
N SER A 159 -6.17 0.84 9.88
CA SER A 159 -6.27 2.10 9.15
C SER A 159 -6.05 1.86 7.65
N ALA A 160 -6.43 2.82 6.81
CA ALA A 160 -6.22 2.72 5.37
C ALA A 160 -5.84 4.07 4.77
N SER A 161 -4.89 4.07 3.84
CA SER A 161 -4.74 5.19 2.90
C SER A 161 -5.65 4.90 1.71
N LEU A 162 -6.35 5.91 1.21
CA LEU A 162 -7.29 5.80 0.09
C LEU A 162 -7.04 6.95 -0.88
N ILE A 163 -6.81 6.67 -2.15
CA ILE A 163 -6.63 7.68 -3.19
C ILE A 163 -7.67 7.45 -4.27
N SER A 164 -8.45 8.48 -4.61
CA SER A 164 -9.34 8.49 -5.77
C SER A 164 -8.82 9.49 -6.78
N SER A 165 -8.63 9.09 -8.04
CA SER A 165 -8.24 9.98 -9.12
C SER A 165 -9.23 9.96 -10.28
N ALA A 166 -9.43 11.12 -10.91
CA ALA A 166 -10.28 11.32 -12.09
C ALA A 166 -9.89 12.60 -12.84
N HIS A 167 -10.36 12.76 -14.08
CA HIS A 167 -10.21 14.02 -14.84
C HIS A 167 -11.18 15.13 -14.40
N ASP A 168 -12.18 14.79 -13.58
CA ASP A 168 -13.19 15.70 -13.08
C ASP A 168 -13.17 15.74 -11.55
N GLU A 169 -13.28 16.94 -10.97
CA GLU A 169 -13.24 17.11 -9.52
C GLU A 169 -14.39 16.37 -8.85
N LYS A 170 -15.61 16.47 -9.40
CA LYS A 170 -16.79 15.85 -8.82
C LYS A 170 -16.68 14.32 -8.84
N ALA A 171 -16.26 13.74 -9.96
CA ALA A 171 -16.02 12.30 -10.07
C ALA A 171 -14.99 11.81 -9.05
N SER A 172 -13.85 12.50 -8.90
CA SER A 172 -12.84 12.12 -7.91
C SER A 172 -13.40 12.13 -6.48
N ASN A 173 -14.24 13.11 -6.13
CA ASN A 173 -14.86 13.24 -4.81
C ASN A 173 -15.96 12.20 -4.57
N ASP A 174 -16.85 11.99 -5.54
CA ASP A 174 -17.96 11.03 -5.43
C ASP A 174 -17.42 9.60 -5.30
N ASN A 175 -16.43 9.25 -6.11
CA ASN A 175 -15.78 7.94 -6.05
C ASN A 175 -15.06 7.76 -4.71
N TYR A 176 -14.35 8.78 -4.24
CA TYR A 176 -13.73 8.75 -2.92
C TYR A 176 -14.76 8.50 -1.81
N ALA A 177 -15.89 9.21 -1.81
CA ALA A 177 -16.92 9.06 -0.78
C ALA A 177 -17.50 7.63 -0.74
N LYS A 178 -17.80 7.06 -1.92
CA LYS A 178 -18.29 5.68 -2.05
C LYS A 178 -17.29 4.67 -1.48
N PHE A 179 -16.03 4.76 -1.87
CA PHE A 179 -15.00 3.84 -1.37
C PHE A 179 -14.63 4.09 0.08
N ALA A 180 -14.58 5.34 0.53
CA ALA A 180 -14.31 5.67 1.93
C ALA A 180 -15.36 5.05 2.84
N ALA A 181 -16.65 5.11 2.47
CA ALA A 181 -17.71 4.44 3.22
C ALA A 181 -17.50 2.92 3.29
N ALA A 182 -17.27 2.28 2.13
CA ALA A 182 -17.05 0.83 2.07
C ALA A 182 -15.82 0.38 2.86
N VAL A 183 -14.70 1.10 2.73
CA VAL A 183 -13.46 0.80 3.45
C VAL A 183 -13.64 1.05 4.95
N MET A 184 -14.26 2.15 5.37
CA MET A 184 -14.52 2.41 6.79
C MET A 184 -15.35 1.31 7.46
N LEU A 185 -16.33 0.74 6.75
CA LEU A 185 -17.07 -0.44 7.23
C LEU A 185 -16.16 -1.66 7.41
N ALA A 186 -15.22 -1.89 6.48
CA ALA A 186 -14.24 -2.97 6.60
C ALA A 186 -13.21 -2.76 7.74
N LEU A 187 -12.99 -1.51 8.15
CA LEU A 187 -12.11 -1.16 9.29
C LEU A 187 -12.81 -1.22 10.65
N ALA A 188 -14.15 -1.35 10.67
CA ALA A 188 -14.96 -1.45 11.87
C ALA A 188 -14.81 -2.83 12.55
N PRO A 189 -15.21 -2.98 13.84
CA PRO A 189 -15.21 -4.28 14.50
C PRO A 189 -16.03 -5.30 13.70
N LYS A 190 -15.66 -6.59 13.73
CA LYS A 190 -16.59 -7.63 13.24
C LYS A 190 -17.70 -7.72 14.27
N THR A 191 -18.91 -7.32 13.91
CA THR A 191 -20.11 -7.73 14.65
C THR A 191 -20.14 -9.26 14.65
N ARG A 192 -20.11 -9.85 15.85
CA ARG A 192 -20.24 -11.29 16.06
C ARG A 192 -21.69 -11.70 15.85
#